data_AF-S2RVW5-F1
#
_entry.id   AF-S2RVW5-F1
#
_cell.length_a   1.000
_cell.length_b   1.000
_cell.length_c   1.000
_cell.angle_alpha   90.00
_cell.angle_beta   90.00
_cell.angle_gamma   90.00
#
_symmetry.space_group_name_H-M   'P 1'
#
loop_
_entity.id
_entity.type
_entity.pdbx_description
1 polymer ?
#
loop_
_entity_poly.entity_id
_entity_poly.type
_entity_poly.pdbx_seq_one_letter_code
_entity_poly.pdbx_strand_id
1 'polypeptide(L)' 'MKVIQQVSFAGIDAIRDVEIPDPKLSPMTALVETAYVPVLPWDVMTEKSDLQNMRPVQLPLVIG' A
#
# COMPACT_ATOMS: atom_id res chain seq x y z
N MET A 1 2.02 -9.09 -10.61
CA MET A 1 0.74 -8.92 -9.88
C MET A 1 0.24 -7.49 -9.91
N LYS A 2 -1.09 -7.28 -9.86
CA LYS A 2 -1.73 -5.97 -9.73
C LYS A 2 -1.77 -5.54 -8.26
N VAL A 3 -1.45 -4.28 -7.97
CA VAL A 3 -1.51 -3.69 -6.63
C VAL A 3 -2.13 -2.30 -6.66
N ILE A 4 -2.63 -1.86 -5.51
CA ILE A 4 -3.06 -0.49 -5.28
C ILE A 4 -1.91 0.27 -4.63
N GLN A 5 -1.47 1.36 -5.23
CA GLN A 5 -0.31 2.12 -4.78
C GLN A 5 -0.63 3.60 -4.60
N GLN A 6 -0.21 4.17 -3.47
CA GLN A 6 -0.22 5.59 -3.21
C GLN A 6 1.13 6.20 -3.62
N VAL A 7 1.11 7.23 -4.47
CA VAL A 7 2.33 7.88 -4.98
C VAL A 7 2.64 9.22 -4.32
N SER A 8 1.65 9.87 -3.69
CA SER A 8 1.79 11.14 -2.97
C SER A 8 0.74 11.25 -1.86
N PHE A 9 0.74 12.33 -1.09
CA PHE A 9 -0.26 12.60 -0.05
C PHE A 9 -1.47 13.42 -0.54
N ALA A 10 -1.78 13.35 -1.83
CA ALA A 10 -2.84 14.17 -2.45
C ALA A 10 -4.23 13.52 -2.35
N GLY A 11 -4.49 12.71 -1.33
CA GLY A 11 -5.77 12.00 -1.22
C GLY A 11 -5.93 10.91 -2.29
N ILE A 12 -7.19 10.63 -2.64
CA ILE A 12 -7.58 9.51 -3.51
C ILE A 12 -7.04 9.64 -4.93
N ASP A 13 -6.77 10.87 -5.36
CA ASP A 13 -6.18 11.17 -6.67
C ASP A 13 -4.72 10.68 -6.79
N ALA A 14 -4.06 10.44 -5.67
CA ALA A 14 -2.73 9.87 -5.60
C ALA A 14 -2.71 8.33 -5.57
N ILE A 15 -3.87 7.69 -5.53
CA ILE A 15 -4.00 6.24 -5.51
C ILE A 15 -4.13 5.72 -6.94
N ARG A 16 -3.31 4.73 -7.29
CA ARG A 16 -3.24 4.17 -8.64
C ARG A 16 -3.19 2.66 -8.61
N ASP A 17 -3.89 2.05 -9.55
CA ASP A 17 -3.68 0.67 -9.95
C ASP A 17 -2.35 0.57 -10.71
N VAL A 18 -1.43 -0.27 -10.24
CA VAL A 18 -0.15 -0.51 -10.92
C VAL A 18 0.14 -2.00 -11.00
N GLU A 19 0.88 -2.39 -12.03
CA GLU A 19 1.37 -3.76 -12.20
C GLU A 19 2.84 -3.82 -11.78
N ILE A 20 3.15 -4.74 -10.88
CA ILE A 20 4.52 -4.95 -10.36
C ILE A 20 4.94 -6.42 -10.55
N PRO A 21 6.24 -6.72 -10.54
CA PRO A 21 6.72 -8.10 -10.59
C PRO A 21 6.15 -8.94 -9.44
N ASP A 22 5.91 -10.22 -9.70
CA ASP A 22 5.45 -11.12 -8.65
C ASP A 22 6.50 -11.28 -7.53
N PRO A 23 6.07 -11.38 -6.27
CA PRO A 23 6.97 -11.54 -5.14
C PRO A 23 7.74 -12.86 -5.25
N LYS A 24 9.02 -12.82 -4.86
CA LYS A 24 9.90 -14.00 -4.90
C LYS A 24 9.79 -14.77 -3.59
N LEU A 25 9.70 -16.09 -3.70
CA LEU A 25 9.77 -17.00 -2.56
C LEU A 25 11.21 -17.11 -2.04
N SER A 26 11.34 -17.09 -0.72
CA SER A 26 12.52 -17.47 0.04
C SER A 26 12.18 -18.63 1.00
N PRO A 27 13.17 -19.35 1.55
CA PRO A 27 12.92 -20.52 2.41
C PRO A 27 12.05 -20.23 3.64
N MET A 28 11.97 -18.97 4.08
CA MET A 28 11.22 -18.55 5.28
C MET A 28 9.93 -17.76 4.95
N THR A 29 9.42 -17.86 3.72
CA THR A 29 8.23 -17.11 3.28
C THR A 29 7.19 -18.02 2.66
N ALA A 30 5.92 -17.67 2.82
CA ALA A 30 4.81 -18.27 2.10
C ALA A 30 4.24 -17.25 1.11
N LEU A 31 3.88 -17.71 -0.09
CA LEU A 31 3.13 -16.90 -1.04
C LEU A 31 1.65 -16.95 -0.64
N VAL A 32 1.06 -15.78 -0.44
CA VAL A 32 -0.36 -15.63 -0.07
C VAL A 32 -1.09 -14.97 -1.22
N GLU A 33 -2.16 -15.61 -1.67
CA GLU A 33 -3.09 -15.02 -2.64
C GLU A 33 -4.18 -14.27 -1.88
N THR A 34 -4.14 -12.94 -1.97
CA THR A 34 -5.07 -12.06 -1.25
C THR A 34 -6.42 -12.02 -1.95
N ALA A 35 -7.47 -12.50 -1.29
CA ALA A 35 -8.84 -12.45 -1.83
C ALA A 35 -9.53 -11.10 -1.60
N TYR A 36 -9.33 -10.49 -0.43
CA TYR A 36 -9.96 -9.22 -0.03
C TYR A 36 -9.03 -8.42 0.87
N VAL A 37 -9.12 -7.09 0.78
CA VAL A 37 -8.40 -6.14 1.62
C VAL A 37 -9.39 -5.12 2.18
N PRO A 38 -9.61 -5.07 3.50
CA PRO A 38 -10.47 -4.06 4.09
C PRO A 38 -9.75 -2.71 4.17
N VAL A 39 -10.48 -1.62 3.97
CA VAL A 39 -9.94 -0.26 4.15
C VAL A 39 -10.19 0.17 5.59
N LEU A 40 -9.14 0.55 6.31
CA LEU A 40 -9.19 1.02 7.68
C LEU A 40 -9.13 2.56 7.72
N PRO A 41 -9.63 3.20 8.80
CA PRO A 41 -9.47 4.65 8.98
C PRO A 41 -8.00 5.11 8.91
N TRP A 42 -7.08 4.24 9.32
CA TRP A 42 -5.65 4.50 9.28
C TRP A 42 -5.10 4.68 7.85
N ASP A 43 -5.68 3.98 6.88
CA ASP A 43 -5.28 4.10 5.47
C ASP A 43 -5.66 5.49 4.94
N VAL A 44 -6.87 5.96 5.27
CA VAL A 44 -7.35 7.30 4.90
C VAL A 44 -6.52 8.41 5.56
N MET A 45 -6.12 8.24 6.82
CA MET A 45 -5.25 9.21 7.50
C MET A 45 -3.83 9.21 6.92
N THR A 46 -3.31 8.03 6.51
CA THR A 46 -1.99 7.91 5.88
C THR A 46 -1.97 8.61 4.52
N GLU A 47 -3.07 8.51 3.78
CA GLU A 47 -3.27 9.16 2.48
C GLU A 47 -3.07 10.68 2.52
N LYS A 48 -3.44 11.32 3.63
CA LYS A 48 -3.37 12.78 3.82
C LYS A 48 -2.12 13.26 4.55
N SER A 49 -1.17 12.38 4.82
CA SER A 49 0.05 12.63 5.62
C SER A 49 -0.17 12.91 7.12
N ASP A 50 -1.39 12.74 7.63
CA ASP A 50 -1.74 13.05 9.03
C ASP A 50 -0.91 12.23 10.05
N LEU A 51 -0.35 11.10 9.62
CA LEU A 51 0.35 10.14 10.45
C LEU A 51 1.87 10.19 10.35
N GLN A 52 2.45 11.08 9.53
CA GLN A 52 3.90 11.13 9.27
C GLN A 52 4.76 11.21 10.54
N ASN A 53 4.31 11.95 11.54
CA ASN A 53 5.03 12.11 12.82
C ASN A 53 5.04 10.84 13.69
N MET A 54 4.07 9.94 13.50
CA MET A 54 3.94 8.68 14.26
C MET A 54 4.42 7.48 13.46
N ARG A 55 4.22 7.51 12.14
CA ARG A 55 4.59 6.45 11.19
C ARG A 55 5.06 7.09 9.89
N PRO A 56 6.36 7.38 9.77
CA PRO A 56 6.91 7.89 8.51
C PRO A 56 6.85 6.78 7.46
N VAL A 57 6.06 7.01 6.41
CA VAL A 57 5.92 6.09 5.28
C VAL A 57 6.76 6.56 4.10
N GLN A 58 7.43 5.62 3.43
CA GLN A 58 8.13 5.89 2.18
C GLN A 58 7.18 5.70 1.00
N LEU A 59 7.11 6.73 0.16
CA LEU A 59 6.39 6.67 -1.09
C LEU A 59 7.32 6.19 -2.23
N PRO A 60 6.80 5.45 -3.23
CA PRO A 60 5.41 5.05 -3.36
C PRO A 60 5.09 3.79 -2.51
N LEU A 61 3.91 3.78 -1.89
CA LEU A 61 3.50 2.77 -0.89
C LEU A 61 2.36 1.90 -1.45
N VAL A 62 2.47 0.58 -1.36
CA VAL A 62 1.34 -0.33 -1.61
C VAL A 62 0.40 -0.26 -0.41
N ILE A 63 -0.88 0.02 -0.66
CA ILE A 63 -1.91 0.21 0.39
C ILE A 63 -2.75 -1.05 0.58
N GLY A 64 -3.17 -1.30 1.82
CA GLY A 64 -3.94 -2.47 2.24
C GLY A 64 -3.57 -3.01 3.62
#